data_AF-A0AAV3SFS1-F1
#
_entry.id   AF-A0AAV3SFS1-F1
#
_cell.length_a   1.000
_cell.length_b   1.000
_cell.length_c   1.000
_cell.angle_alpha   90.00
_cell.angle_beta   90.00
_cell.angle_gamma   90.00
#
_symmetry.space_group_name_H-M   'P 1'
#
loop_
_entity.id
_entity.type
_entity.pdbx_description
1 polymer ?
#
loop_
_entity_poly.entity_id
_entity_poly.type
_entity_poly.pdbx_seq_one_letter_code
_entity_poly.pdbx_strand_id
1 'polypeptide(L)' 'MSESDVETGEHASKRTGQLEACQRCGRKQGLVGKYDIWLCRQCFREIARGMGFEKYQ' A
#
# COMPACT_ATOMS: atom_id res chain seq x y z
N MET A 1 -31.30 0.19 -1.84
CA MET A 1 -30.75 -0.74 -0.83
C MET A 1 -29.24 -0.67 -0.96
N SER A 2 -28.60 -0.16 0.08
CA SER A 2 -27.17 -0.26 0.38
C SER A 2 -26.22 0.54 -0.52
N GLU A 3 -26.17 1.85 -0.27
CA GLU A 3 -25.01 2.69 -0.55
C GLU A 3 -23.87 2.22 0.35
N SER A 4 -22.80 1.69 -0.23
CA SER A 4 -21.59 1.37 0.52
C SER A 4 -20.61 2.53 0.37
N ASP A 5 -20.60 3.40 1.39
CA ASP A 5 -19.56 4.36 1.69
C ASP A 5 -18.19 3.68 1.62
N VAL A 6 -17.40 4.01 0.60
CA VAL A 6 -15.96 3.73 0.61
C VAL A 6 -15.28 4.98 1.14
N GLU A 7 -15.13 5.01 2.47
CA GLU A 7 -14.30 5.96 3.19
C GLU A 7 -12.91 5.97 2.55
N THR A 8 -12.66 7.02 1.76
CA THR A 8 -11.37 7.21 1.09
C THR A 8 -10.40 7.72 2.15
N GLY A 9 -9.72 6.79 2.81
CA GLY A 9 -8.81 7.07 3.93
C GLY A 9 -7.70 8.04 3.54
N GLU A 10 -7.90 9.30 3.91
CA GLU A 10 -6.96 10.41 3.87
C GLU A 10 -5.78 10.16 4.81
N HIS A 11 -4.69 9.53 4.36
CA HIS A 11 -3.46 9.50 5.16
C HIS A 11 -2.23 9.93 4.36
N ALA A 12 -2.21 11.22 4.03
CA ALA A 12 -0.97 11.97 3.90
C ALA A 12 -0.35 12.13 5.30
N SER A 13 0.34 11.10 5.82
CA SER A 13 1.01 11.22 7.11
C SER A 13 2.50 10.92 7.05
N LYS A 14 3.22 12.03 6.92
CA LYS A 14 4.54 12.33 7.48
C LYS A 14 5.71 11.71 6.71
N ARG A 15 6.69 12.58 6.44
CA ARG A 15 8.00 12.28 5.85
C ARG A 15 8.80 11.39 6.80
N THR A 16 8.42 10.13 6.96
CA THR A 16 9.16 9.17 7.75
C THR A 16 10.31 8.65 6.90
N GLY A 17 11.52 8.90 7.38
CA GLY A 17 12.77 8.75 6.65
C GLY A 17 12.86 7.44 5.87
N GLN A 18 13.02 7.60 4.56
CA GLN A 18 13.72 6.70 3.63
C GLN A 18 13.76 5.23 4.07
N LEU A 19 12.58 4.60 4.12
CA LEU A 19 12.48 3.14 4.24
C LEU A 19 12.91 2.55 2.90
N GLU A 20 14.21 2.29 2.72
CA GLU A 20 14.76 1.79 1.44
C GLU A 20 14.45 0.31 1.16
N ALA A 21 13.67 -0.34 2.01
CA ALA A 21 13.44 -1.77 1.97
C ALA A 21 11.98 -2.12 2.26
N CYS A 22 11.54 -3.21 1.62
CA CYS A 22 10.26 -3.85 1.84
C CYS A 22 10.08 -4.25 3.31
N GLN A 23 9.07 -3.73 4.00
CA GLN A 23 8.82 -4.05 5.40
C GLN A 23 8.62 -5.55 5.68
N ARG A 24 8.08 -6.30 4.69
CA ARG A 24 7.81 -7.74 4.83
C ARG A 24 9.00 -8.64 4.51
N CYS A 25 9.85 -8.20 3.60
CA CYS A 25 10.77 -9.09 2.89
C CYS A 25 12.21 -8.54 2.79
N GLY A 26 12.45 -7.33 3.27
CA GLY A 26 13.78 -6.68 3.27
C GLY A 26 14.35 -6.35 1.89
N ARG A 27 13.67 -6.71 0.79
CA ARG A 27 14.14 -6.43 -0.56
C ARG A 27 13.99 -4.94 -0.89
N LYS A 28 15.06 -4.35 -1.45
CA LYS A 28 15.07 -2.96 -1.96
C LYS A 28 14.55 -2.81 -3.40
N GLN A 29 14.42 -3.92 -4.14
CA GLN A 29 13.99 -3.89 -5.54
C GLN A 29 12.48 -3.86 -5.70
N GLY A 30 11.97 -2.93 -6.52
CA GLY A 30 10.55 -2.81 -6.84
C GLY A 30 9.70 -2.48 -5.63
N LEU A 31 10.16 -1.50 -4.84
CA LEU A 31 9.51 -0.99 -3.65
C LEU A 31 8.39 -0.02 -4.03
N VAL A 32 7.20 -0.25 -3.49
CA VAL A 32 6.05 0.66 -3.63
C VAL A 32 6.07 1.59 -2.42
N GLY A 33 6.63 2.79 -2.60
CA GLY A 33 6.64 3.85 -1.58
C GLY A 33 5.41 4.76 -1.61
N LYS A 34 4.48 4.54 -2.55
CA LYS A 34 3.25 5.32 -2.66
C LYS A 34 2.35 5.00 -1.46
N TYR A 35 1.73 6.03 -0.86
CA TYR A 35 0.86 5.90 0.32
C TYR A 35 1.54 5.28 1.56
N ASP A 36 2.86 5.44 1.72
CA ASP A 36 3.63 4.89 2.85
C ASP A 36 3.51 3.36 3.05
N ILE A 37 3.26 2.64 1.97
CA ILE A 37 3.06 1.19 1.99
C ILE A 37 4.41 0.45 2.14
N TRP A 38 5.51 1.00 1.60
CA TRP A 38 6.88 0.50 1.73
C TRP A 38 7.02 -1.03 1.56
N LEU A 39 6.36 -1.57 0.53
CA LEU A 39 6.31 -3.01 0.26
C LEU A 39 6.85 -3.36 -1.13
N CYS A 40 7.41 -4.54 -1.26
CA CYS A 40 7.81 -5.06 -2.57
C CYS A 40 6.57 -5.32 -3.44
N ARG A 41 6.66 -5.17 -4.76
CA ARG A 41 5.53 -5.47 -5.68
C ARG A 41 4.89 -6.85 -5.48
N GLN A 42 5.68 -7.87 -5.13
CA GLN A 42 5.18 -9.24 -4.87
C GLN A 42 4.31 -9.25 -3.61
N CYS A 43 4.86 -8.68 -2.55
CA CYS A 43 4.25 -8.52 -1.24
C CYS A 43 2.96 -7.70 -1.36
N PHE A 44 3.04 -6.55 -2.02
CA PHE A 44 1.91 -5.66 -2.25
C PHE A 44 0.74 -6.40 -2.90
N ARG A 45 0.97 -7.25 -3.91
CA ARG A 45 -0.10 -7.98 -4.59
C ARG A 45 -0.84 -8.99 -3.68
N GLU A 46 -0.17 -9.53 -2.67
CA GLU A 46 -0.77 -10.47 -1.72
C GLU A 46 -1.71 -9.78 -0.72
N ILE A 47 -1.31 -8.59 -0.26
CA ILE A 47 -2.04 -7.80 0.76
C ILE A 47 -2.97 -6.75 0.14
N ALA A 48 -2.79 -6.41 -1.14
CA ALA A 48 -3.60 -5.42 -1.86
C ALA A 48 -5.10 -5.70 -1.70
N ARG A 49 -5.51 -6.97 -1.84
CA ARG A 49 -6.92 -7.38 -1.68
C ARG A 49 -7.44 -7.16 -0.26
N GLY A 50 -6.61 -7.39 0.76
CA GLY A 50 -6.99 -7.19 2.17
C GLY A 50 -6.92 -5.73 2.62
N MET A 51 -6.12 -4.92 1.94
CA MET A 51 -6.02 -3.47 2.15
C MET A 51 -7.13 -2.67 1.45
N GLY A 52 -8.01 -3.32 0.69
CA GLY A 52 -9.07 -2.64 -0.07
C GLY A 52 -8.62 -2.07 -1.42
N PHE A 53 -7.46 -2.46 -1.95
CA PHE A 53 -7.08 -2.12 -3.32
C PHE A 53 -7.84 -3.03 -4.29
N GLU A 54 -8.78 -2.44 -5.02
CA GLU A 54 -9.45 -3.07 -6.14
C GLU A 54 -8.80 -2.70 -7.47
N LYS A 55 -8.71 -3.69 -8.36
CA LYS A 55 -8.21 -3.46 -9.72
C LYS A 55 -9.36 -2.98 -10.58
N TYR A 56 -9.45 -1.66 -10.77
CA TYR A 56 -10.25 -1.08 -11.84
C TYR A 56 -9.45 -1.13 -13.16
N GLN A 57 -10.14 -1.39 -14.27
CA GLN A 57 -9.54 -1.66 -15.58
C GLN A 57 -8.82 -0.45 -16.16
#